data_AF-A0A6M8UJA2-F1
#
_entry.id   AF-A0A6M8UJA2-F1
#
_cell.length_a   1.000
_cell.length_b   1.000
_cell.length_c   1.000
_cell.angle_alpha   90.00
_cell.angle_beta   90.00
_cell.angle_gamma   90.00
#
_symmetry.space_group_name_H-M   'P 1'
#
loop_
_entity.id
_entity.type
_entity.pdbx_description
1 polymer ?
#
loop_
_entity_poly.entity_id
_entity_poly.type
_entity_poly.pdbx_seq_one_letter_code
_entity_poly.pdbx_strand_id
1 'polypeptide(L)'
;MGEWNELAMRRQQGGVVPGMIMLILLLGTALLNASRQQLNASLALVADERQAIIGFRQAQSALTWGLTLRWAALPGWQCQYQAQYNWRACLLRPQANRGLLRAEQPTQGEATLALFHWVIPTAQGGIQAAKGGWVDFCPLSEEERCEAETTSSERL
;
A
#
# COMPACT_ATOMS: atom_id res chain seq x y z
N MET A 1 65.19 47.05 -29.83
CA MET A 1 64.48 46.92 -28.54
C MET A 1 63.02 46.59 -28.84
N GLY A 2 62.59 45.38 -28.47
CA GLY A 2 61.18 45.10 -28.17
C GLY A 2 60.30 44.54 -29.29
N GLU A 3 60.57 43.30 -29.71
CA GLU A 3 59.63 42.40 -30.39
C GLU A 3 58.37 42.14 -29.52
N TRP A 4 57.33 42.98 -29.62
CA TRP A 4 56.07 42.78 -28.90
C TRP A 4 54.86 42.42 -29.78
N ASN A 5 55.08 42.16 -31.07
CA ASN A 5 54.00 41.91 -32.04
C ASN A 5 54.18 40.58 -32.78
N GLU A 6 54.16 39.45 -32.06
CA GLU A 6 53.88 38.14 -32.66
C GLU A 6 52.67 37.55 -31.95
N LEU A 7 51.55 37.75 -32.64
CA LEU A 7 50.28 37.09 -32.44
C LEU A 7 50.43 35.56 -32.55
N ALA A 8 49.44 34.90 -31.97
CA ALA A 8 48.89 33.66 -32.48
C ALA A 8 49.71 32.37 -32.23
N MET A 9 49.24 31.68 -31.21
CA MET A 9 48.75 30.32 -31.35
C MET A 9 49.67 29.25 -31.96
N ARG A 10 49.95 28.29 -31.07
CA ARG A 10 49.88 26.84 -31.25
C ARG A 10 51.09 26.16 -31.91
N ARG A 11 51.78 25.40 -31.06
CA ARG A 11 51.93 23.95 -31.30
C ARG A 11 52.13 23.15 -30.02
N GLN A 12 51.15 23.19 -29.12
CA GLN A 12 50.94 22.02 -28.28
C GLN A 12 50.33 20.93 -29.18
N GLN A 13 51.17 20.02 -29.66
CA GLN A 13 50.74 18.74 -30.22
C GLN A 13 50.29 17.79 -29.09
N GLY A 14 49.43 18.28 -28.19
CA GLY A 14 48.65 17.41 -27.32
C GLY A 14 47.52 16.87 -28.18
N GLY A 15 47.60 15.58 -28.53
CA GLY A 15 46.67 14.97 -29.49
C GLY A 15 45.21 15.32 -29.17
N VAL A 16 44.43 15.64 -30.19
CA VAL A 16 42.98 15.89 -30.07
C VAL A 16 42.24 14.67 -29.51
N VAL A 17 42.86 13.49 -29.61
CA VAL A 17 42.36 12.17 -29.21
C VAL A 17 42.01 12.04 -27.71
N PRO A 18 42.91 12.34 -26.73
CA PRO A 18 42.58 12.27 -25.31
C PRO A 18 41.42 13.18 -24.88
N GLY A 19 41.28 14.38 -25.45
CA GLY A 19 40.15 15.28 -25.16
C GLY A 19 38.81 14.72 -25.63
N MET A 20 38.79 14.10 -26.81
CA MET A 20 37.59 13.47 -27.37
C MET A 20 37.15 12.25 -26.54
N ILE A 21 38.10 11.40 -26.11
CA ILE A 21 37.81 10.24 -25.26
C ILE A 21 37.23 10.69 -23.92
N MET A 22 37.81 11.72 -23.30
CA MET A 22 37.31 12.26 -22.04
C MET A 22 35.89 12.82 -22.19
N LEU A 23 35.61 13.53 -23.28
CA LEU A 23 34.26 14.03 -23.58
C LEU A 23 33.25 12.89 -23.75
N ILE A 24 33.60 11.83 -24.50
CA ILE A 24 32.74 10.66 -24.70
C ILE A 24 32.45 9.96 -23.37
N LEU A 25 33.47 9.80 -22.51
CA LEU A 25 33.29 9.20 -21.19
C LEU A 25 32.36 10.03 -20.31
N LEU A 26 32.49 11.37 -20.32
CA LEU A 26 31.62 12.27 -19.56
C LEU A 26 30.17 12.23 -20.05
N LEU A 27 29.95 12.17 -21.36
CA LEU A 27 28.61 12.03 -21.93
C LEU A 27 28.01 10.66 -21.60
N GLY A 28 28.82 9.60 -21.64
CA GLY A 28 28.41 8.25 -21.26
C GLY A 28 27.99 8.16 -19.79
N THR A 29 28.77 8.75 -18.88
CA THR A 29 28.42 8.77 -17.45
C THR A 29 27.19 9.62 -17.18
N ALA A 30 27.04 10.77 -17.85
CA ALA A 30 25.86 11.60 -17.74
C ALA A 30 24.59 10.86 -18.20
N LEU A 31 24.64 10.16 -19.33
CA LEU A 31 23.51 9.38 -19.85
C LEU A 31 23.15 8.20 -18.95
N LEU A 32 24.16 7.45 -18.47
CA LEU A 32 23.97 6.37 -17.50
C LEU A 32 23.33 6.88 -16.21
N ASN A 33 23.77 8.04 -15.71
CA ASN A 33 23.22 8.63 -14.50
C ASN A 33 21.76 9.08 -14.69
N ALA A 34 21.45 9.73 -15.80
CA ALA A 34 20.09 10.12 -16.15
C ALA A 34 19.15 8.90 -16.26
N SER A 35 19.62 7.81 -16.89
CA SER A 35 18.86 6.57 -17.02
C SER A 35 18.61 5.91 -15.65
N ARG A 36 19.62 5.86 -14.77
CA ARG A 36 19.46 5.38 -13.40
C ARG A 36 18.40 6.17 -12.64
N GLN A 37 18.36 7.48 -12.83
CA GLN A 37 17.42 8.35 -12.14
C GLN A 37 15.98 8.13 -12.61
N GLN A 38 15.77 7.89 -13.91
CA GLN A 38 14.46 7.51 -14.46
C GLN A 38 13.98 6.14 -13.93
N LEU A 39 14.89 5.16 -13.84
CA LEU A 39 14.55 3.85 -13.30
C LEU A 39 14.18 3.93 -11.81
N ASN A 40 14.95 4.66 -11.01
CA ASN A 40 14.67 4.82 -9.58
C ASN A 40 13.32 5.50 -9.33
N ALA A 41 12.97 6.54 -10.10
CA ALA A 41 11.66 7.19 -10.01
C ALA A 41 10.51 6.21 -10.34
N SER A 42 10.70 5.38 -11.37
CA SER A 42 9.71 4.37 -11.76
C SER A 42 9.56 3.26 -10.71
N LEU A 43 10.68 2.82 -10.11
CA LEU A 43 10.68 1.82 -9.04
C LEU A 43 9.99 2.32 -7.78
N ALA A 44 10.16 3.61 -7.43
CA ALA A 44 9.49 4.20 -6.27
C ALA A 44 7.96 4.20 -6.45
N LEU A 45 7.47 4.55 -7.63
CA LEU A 45 6.03 4.52 -7.95
C LEU A 45 5.46 3.09 -7.87
N VAL A 46 6.18 2.11 -8.43
CA VAL A 46 5.77 0.69 -8.40
C VAL A 46 5.78 0.12 -6.99
N ALA A 47 6.69 0.58 -6.12
CA ALA A 47 6.75 0.13 -4.73
C ALA A 47 5.51 0.55 -3.93
N ASP A 48 5.02 1.77 -4.14
CA ASP A 48 3.81 2.29 -3.51
C ASP A 48 2.56 1.54 -3.99
N GLU A 49 2.41 1.37 -5.31
CA GLU A 49 1.31 0.60 -5.89
C GLU A 49 1.30 -0.85 -5.40
N ARG A 50 2.49 -1.46 -5.28
CA ARG A 50 2.62 -2.81 -4.73
C ARG A 50 2.12 -2.88 -3.29
N GLN A 51 2.43 -1.91 -2.45
CA GLN A 51 2.01 -1.91 -1.05
C GLN A 51 0.49 -1.82 -0.93
N ALA A 52 -0.15 -0.96 -1.73
CA ALA A 52 -1.60 -0.87 -1.81
C ALA A 52 -2.26 -2.20 -2.24
N ILE A 53 -1.70 -2.87 -3.26
CA ILE A 53 -2.19 -4.18 -3.73
C ILE A 53 -2.05 -5.25 -2.64
N ILE A 54 -0.92 -5.26 -1.91
CA ILE A 54 -0.71 -6.22 -0.82
C ILE A 54 -1.73 -5.98 0.29
N GLY A 55 -1.90 -4.73 0.72
CA GLY A 55 -2.89 -4.37 1.75
C GLY A 55 -4.31 -4.82 1.37
N PHE A 56 -4.72 -4.58 0.12
CA PHE A 56 -6.01 -5.02 -0.40
C PHE A 56 -6.19 -6.54 -0.34
N ARG A 57 -5.18 -7.30 -0.78
CA ARG A 57 -5.22 -8.77 -0.76
C ARG A 57 -5.29 -9.32 0.67
N GLN A 58 -4.59 -8.68 1.60
CA GLN A 58 -4.61 -9.08 3.00
C GLN A 58 -5.97 -8.82 3.64
N ALA A 59 -6.57 -7.66 3.39
CA ALA A 59 -7.93 -7.37 3.85
C ALA A 59 -8.97 -8.32 3.21
N GLN A 60 -8.83 -8.66 1.92
CA GLN A 60 -9.74 -9.59 1.25
C GLN A 60 -9.61 -11.03 1.78
N SER A 61 -8.38 -11.46 2.10
CA SER A 61 -8.12 -12.75 2.73
C SER A 61 -8.70 -12.81 4.14
N ALA A 62 -8.51 -11.74 4.93
CA ALA A 62 -9.12 -11.56 6.24
C ALA A 62 -10.65 -11.60 6.17
N LEU A 63 -11.25 -11.00 5.14
CA LEU A 63 -12.70 -11.01 4.92
C LEU A 63 -13.23 -12.40 4.62
N THR A 64 -12.53 -13.13 3.75
CA THR A 64 -12.86 -14.52 3.42
C THR A 64 -12.74 -15.41 4.66
N TRP A 65 -11.69 -15.23 5.46
CA TRP A 65 -11.56 -15.91 6.75
C TRP A 65 -12.73 -15.57 7.69
N GLY A 66 -13.12 -14.29 7.81
CA GLY A 66 -14.24 -13.85 8.64
C GLY A 66 -15.59 -14.49 8.27
N LEU A 67 -15.80 -14.81 6.98
CA LEU A 67 -16.98 -15.55 6.50
C LEU A 67 -17.01 -17.01 6.97
N THR A 68 -15.85 -17.61 7.26
CA THR A 68 -15.78 -18.98 7.78
C THR A 68 -16.05 -19.09 9.29
N LEU A 69 -16.05 -17.95 9.99
CA LEU A 69 -16.22 -17.90 11.43
C LEU A 69 -17.69 -18.03 11.84
N ARG A 70 -17.88 -18.54 13.06
CA ARG A 70 -19.16 -18.51 13.75
C ARG A 70 -19.22 -17.26 14.61
N TRP A 71 -20.37 -16.59 14.58
CA TRP A 71 -20.59 -15.32 15.26
C TRP A 71 -21.76 -15.44 16.21
N ALA A 72 -21.63 -14.86 17.40
CA ALA A 72 -22.75 -14.80 18.32
C ALA A 72 -23.82 -13.82 17.80
N ALA A 73 -25.05 -13.97 18.27
CA ALA A 73 -26.15 -13.05 17.98
C ALA A 73 -26.19 -11.92 19.01
N LEU A 74 -25.04 -11.30 19.29
CA LEU A 74 -24.91 -10.20 20.24
C LEU A 74 -25.01 -8.84 19.54
N PRO A 75 -25.55 -7.82 20.22
CA PRO A 75 -25.49 -6.44 19.74
C PRO A 75 -24.05 -5.90 19.74
N GLY A 76 -23.80 -4.86 18.95
CA GLY A 76 -22.49 -4.22 18.85
C GLY A 76 -21.52 -4.94 17.91
N TRP A 77 -20.28 -4.44 17.87
CA TRP A 77 -19.19 -5.04 17.11
C TRP A 77 -18.66 -6.27 17.84
N GLN A 78 -18.65 -7.41 17.17
CA GLN A 78 -18.01 -8.62 17.65
C GLN A 78 -16.76 -8.86 16.82
N CYS A 79 -15.58 -8.86 17.44
CA CYS A 79 -14.31 -9.04 16.72
C CYS A 79 -13.64 -10.36 17.05
N GLN A 80 -13.02 -10.96 16.05
CA GLN A 80 -12.14 -12.12 16.19
C GLN A 80 -10.80 -11.83 15.52
N TYR A 81 -9.75 -12.41 16.09
CA TYR A 81 -8.37 -12.20 15.68
C TYR A 81 -7.72 -13.52 15.29
N GLN A 82 -6.88 -13.49 14.26
CA GLN A 82 -6.07 -14.60 13.83
C GLN A 82 -4.59 -14.23 13.95
N ALA A 83 -3.89 -14.91 14.85
CA ALA A 83 -2.52 -14.56 15.20
C ALA A 83 -1.51 -14.75 14.06
N GLN A 84 -1.67 -15.78 13.22
CA GLN A 84 -0.68 -16.15 12.20
C GLN A 84 -0.47 -15.07 11.12
N TYR A 85 -1.55 -14.46 10.65
CA TYR A 85 -1.50 -13.43 9.60
C TYR A 85 -1.88 -12.04 10.11
N ASN A 86 -2.03 -11.89 11.43
CA ASN A 86 -2.53 -10.68 12.08
C ASN A 86 -3.83 -10.18 11.44
N TRP A 87 -4.79 -11.08 11.17
CA TRP A 87 -6.09 -10.69 10.65
C TRP A 87 -7.05 -10.36 11.77
N ARG A 88 -7.87 -9.35 11.54
CA ARG A 88 -8.99 -9.00 12.39
C ARG A 88 -10.25 -8.97 11.54
N ALA A 89 -11.25 -9.73 11.95
CA ALA A 89 -12.59 -9.68 11.37
C ALA A 89 -13.55 -9.23 12.47
N CYS A 90 -14.46 -8.34 12.15
CA CYS A 90 -15.50 -7.87 13.07
C CYS A 90 -16.86 -7.93 12.39
N LEU A 91 -17.87 -8.42 13.09
CA LEU A 91 -19.25 -8.45 12.62
C LEU A 91 -20.10 -7.47 13.43
N LEU A 92 -20.77 -6.57 12.73
CA LEU A 92 -21.85 -5.75 13.26
C LEU A 92 -23.18 -6.31 12.78
N ARG A 93 -24.16 -6.45 13.68
CA ARG A 93 -25.52 -6.88 13.34
C ARG A 93 -26.50 -5.72 13.56
N PRO A 94 -26.66 -4.80 12.59
CA PRO A 94 -27.62 -3.71 12.73
C PRO A 94 -29.08 -4.20 12.71
N GLN A 95 -29.35 -5.36 12.10
CA GLN A 95 -30.69 -5.93 11.97
C GLN A 95 -30.66 -7.46 12.12
N ALA A 96 -31.79 -8.07 12.46
CA ALA A 96 -31.88 -9.52 12.68
C ALA A 96 -31.47 -10.36 11.45
N ASN A 97 -31.73 -9.87 10.24
CA ASN A 97 -31.50 -10.60 8.99
C ASN A 97 -30.36 -10.02 8.13
N ARG A 98 -29.58 -9.06 8.65
CA ARG A 98 -28.47 -8.44 7.93
C ARG A 98 -27.35 -8.05 8.88
N GLY A 99 -26.14 -8.47 8.54
CA GLY A 99 -24.90 -8.10 9.22
C GLY A 99 -23.96 -7.35 8.28
N LEU A 100 -23.03 -6.61 8.85
CA LEU A 100 -21.90 -6.00 8.17
C LEU A 100 -20.63 -6.63 8.71
N LEU A 101 -19.93 -7.37 7.85
CA LEU A 101 -18.61 -7.91 8.16
C LEU A 101 -17.56 -6.89 7.75
N ARG A 102 -16.69 -6.51 8.66
CA ARG A 102 -15.50 -5.70 8.44
C ARG A 102 -14.28 -6.58 8.63
N ALA A 103 -13.30 -6.53 7.75
CA ALA A 103 -12.07 -7.28 7.93
C ALA A 103 -10.86 -6.50 7.47
N GLU A 104 -9.77 -6.68 8.20
CA GLU A 104 -8.54 -5.91 8.03
C GLU A 104 -7.34 -6.71 8.52
N GLN A 105 -6.15 -6.28 8.11
CA GLN A 105 -4.89 -6.69 8.72
C GLN A 105 -4.29 -5.47 9.41
N PRO A 106 -4.42 -5.32 10.74
CA PRO A 106 -3.89 -4.16 11.45
C PRO A 106 -2.40 -3.97 11.14
N THR A 107 -2.04 -2.76 10.71
CA THR A 107 -0.65 -2.34 10.51
C THR A 107 -0.29 -1.36 11.63
N GLN A 108 0.89 -1.51 12.22
CA GLN A 108 1.35 -0.57 13.24
C GLN A 108 1.76 0.75 12.59
N GLY A 109 1.16 1.86 13.03
CA GLY A 109 1.57 3.22 12.66
C GLY A 109 1.03 3.74 11.32
N GLU A 110 0.23 2.95 10.58
CA GLU A 110 -0.38 3.36 9.31
C GLU A 110 -1.89 3.12 9.29
N ALA A 111 -2.61 3.89 8.47
CA ALA A 111 -4.02 3.68 8.21
C ALA A 111 -4.22 2.27 7.63
N THR A 112 -4.91 1.41 8.39
CA THR A 112 -5.15 0.04 7.97
C THR A 112 -6.30 0.03 6.97
N LEU A 113 -6.07 -0.57 5.79
CA LEU A 113 -7.13 -0.82 4.84
C LEU A 113 -8.11 -1.87 5.40
N ALA A 114 -9.35 -1.46 5.61
CA ALA A 114 -10.45 -2.32 6.01
C ALA A 114 -11.42 -2.52 4.84
N LEU A 115 -11.84 -3.77 4.62
CA LEU A 115 -12.89 -4.10 3.65
C LEU A 115 -14.17 -4.47 4.36
N PHE A 116 -15.29 -4.18 3.71
CA PHE A 116 -16.63 -4.41 4.23
C PHE A 116 -17.40 -5.35 3.31
N HIS A 117 -18.28 -6.15 3.91
CA HIS A 117 -19.19 -6.99 3.16
C HIS A 117 -20.51 -7.17 3.90
N TRP A 118 -21.62 -6.91 3.23
CA TRP A 118 -22.95 -7.22 3.73
C TRP A 118 -23.15 -8.74 3.78
N VAL A 119 -23.60 -9.24 4.92
CA VAL A 119 -23.78 -10.67 5.15
C VAL A 119 -25.18 -10.97 5.69
N ILE A 120 -25.65 -12.18 5.41
CA ILE A 120 -26.93 -12.70 5.87
C ILE A 120 -26.64 -13.74 6.96
N PRO A 121 -27.19 -13.58 8.17
CA PRO A 121 -27.10 -14.58 9.23
C PRO A 121 -27.69 -15.94 8.82
N THR A 122 -27.05 -17.03 9.24
CA THR A 122 -27.61 -18.38 9.09
C THR A 122 -28.02 -18.95 10.46
N ALA A 123 -28.93 -19.95 10.46
CA ALA A 123 -29.50 -20.51 11.68
C ALA A 123 -28.46 -21.11 12.66
N GLN A 124 -27.27 -21.48 12.19
CA GLN A 124 -26.22 -22.13 12.98
C GLN A 124 -25.19 -21.14 13.56
N GLY A 125 -25.47 -19.83 13.48
CA GLY A 125 -24.55 -18.76 13.87
C GLY A 125 -23.46 -18.48 12.82
N GLY A 126 -23.59 -19.07 11.63
CA GLY A 126 -22.77 -18.71 10.48
C GLY A 126 -23.28 -17.44 9.81
N ILE A 127 -22.54 -17.00 8.80
CA ILE A 127 -22.90 -15.88 7.94
C ILE A 127 -22.64 -16.26 6.48
N GLN A 128 -23.45 -15.72 5.58
CA GLN A 128 -23.26 -15.89 4.15
C GLN A 128 -23.10 -14.52 3.48
N ALA A 129 -22.15 -14.41 2.55
CA ALA A 129 -21.96 -13.22 1.74
C ALA A 129 -23.24 -12.87 0.96
N ALA A 130 -23.76 -11.65 1.12
CA ALA A 130 -24.85 -11.15 0.30
C ALA A 130 -24.37 -10.93 -1.15
N LYS A 131 -25.18 -11.30 -2.14
CA LYS A 131 -24.83 -11.05 -3.55
C LYS A 131 -24.64 -9.55 -3.79
N GLY A 132 -23.49 -9.15 -4.33
CA GLY A 132 -23.14 -7.74 -4.56
C GLY A 132 -22.96 -6.93 -3.27
N GLY A 133 -22.71 -7.58 -2.13
CA GLY A 133 -22.60 -6.93 -0.82
C GLY A 133 -21.21 -6.39 -0.48
N TRP A 134 -20.24 -6.49 -1.38
CA TRP A 134 -18.86 -6.06 -1.16
C TRP A 134 -18.74 -4.53 -1.23
N VAL A 135 -18.01 -3.94 -0.28
CA VAL A 135 -17.81 -2.48 -0.17
C VAL A 135 -16.40 -2.19 0.35
N ASP A 136 -15.71 -1.24 -0.28
CA ASP A 136 -14.38 -0.74 0.11
C ASP A 136 -14.41 0.53 0.98
N PHE A 137 -15.56 1.20 1.03
CA PHE A 137 -15.83 2.32 1.92
C PHE A 137 -16.80 1.93 3.06
N CYS A 138 -16.90 2.77 4.09
CA CYS A 138 -17.85 2.56 5.18
C CYS A 138 -19.30 2.70 4.67
N PRO A 139 -20.14 1.64 4.69
CA PRO A 139 -21.50 1.72 4.16
C PRO A 139 -22.52 2.22 5.21
N LEU A 140 -22.06 2.69 6.37
CA LEU A 140 -22.91 3.26 7.41
C LEU A 140 -23.03 4.78 7.20
N SER A 141 -24.00 5.40 7.88
CA SER A 141 -24.29 6.84 7.75
C SER A 141 -23.15 7.74 8.21
N GLU A 142 -22.33 7.24 9.13
CA GLU A 142 -21.24 7.96 9.80
C GLU A 142 -20.02 7.04 9.75
N GLU A 143 -18.85 7.61 9.44
CA GLU A 143 -17.60 6.85 9.32
C GLU A 143 -17.17 6.26 10.67
N GLU A 144 -17.40 6.98 11.78
CA GLU A 144 -17.02 6.51 13.12
C GLU A 144 -17.75 5.21 13.50
N ARG A 145 -18.93 4.97 12.94
CA ARG A 145 -19.70 3.74 13.22
C ARG A 145 -19.06 2.49 12.60
N CYS A 146 -18.20 2.68 11.60
CA CYS A 146 -17.42 1.60 10.99
C CYS A 146 -16.14 1.27 11.77
N GLU A 147 -15.80 2.08 12.77
CA GLU A 147 -14.70 1.77 13.68
C GLU A 147 -15.18 0.70 14.67
N ALA A 148 -14.71 -0.53 14.45
CA ALA A 148 -14.85 -1.55 15.48
C ALA A 148 -13.88 -1.19 16.60
N GLU A 149 -14.39 -0.61 17.69
CA GLU A 149 -13.60 -0.18 18.85
C GLU A 149 -12.49 -1.18 19.15
N THR A 150 -11.25 -0.69 19.16
CA THR A 150 -10.06 -1.49 19.46
C THR A 150 -10.01 -1.73 20.96
N THR A 151 -10.92 -2.54 21.51
CA THR A 151 -10.89 -2.88 22.93
C THR A 151 -9.74 -3.84 23.19
N SER A 152 -8.52 -3.30 23.24
CA SER A 152 -7.27 -3.99 23.55
C SER A 152 -6.17 -2.96 23.81
N SER A 153 -6.22 -2.24 24.94
CA SER A 153 -5.05 -1.90 25.79
C SER A 153 -5.37 -0.76 26.77
N GLU A 154 -6.35 -0.95 27.64
CA GLU A 154 -6.33 -0.38 29.00
C GLU A 154 -6.26 -1.56 29.97
N ARG A 155 -5.10 -2.23 29.94
CA ARG A 155 -4.63 -3.14 30.99
C ARG A 155 -3.21 -2.71 31.36
N LEU A 156 -3.17 -1.68 32.20
CA LEU A 156 -2.13 -1.46 33.21
C LEU A 156 -2.82 -1.50 34.57
#